data_AF-A0A849Y5Q7-F1
#
_entry.id   AF-A0A849Y5Q7-F1
#
_cell.length_a   1.000
_cell.length_b   1.000
_cell.length_c   1.000
_cell.angle_alpha   90.00
_cell.angle_beta   90.00
_cell.angle_gamma   90.00
#
_symmetry.space_group_name_H-M   'P 1'
#
loop_
_entity.id
_entity.type
_entity.pdbx_description
1 polymer ?
#
loop_
_entity_poly.entity_id
_entity_poly.type
_entity_poly.pdbx_seq_one_letter_code
_entity_poly.pdbx_strand_id
1 'polypeptide(L)'
;MKLGLMLASPPDRPELAEASRLANEAMDRADTVFLYLIDDGVRSLDASEIEGLRRRGVRLFACAYGAKKRGIAWDPAKAVFSGLTVLVDVITGCDRFFALTPLGRSPASPPPAPTPGRLPRTLVTVTEDPAVSHRPAEAVRIAAGIGGWKKTEVDLLLEGPASRLLSPWAEEFVDGENYGHYLPLLREGKRPVFFAPGAERFEEIEEATLPIEWLDAAGVAALRAQAAFQIPF
;
A
#
# COMPACT_ATOMS: atom_id res chain seq x y z
N MET A 1 12.23 -17.05 -10.13
CA MET A 1 11.72 -15.66 -10.17
C MET A 1 11.74 -15.07 -8.77
N LYS A 2 11.47 -13.78 -8.62
CA LYS A 2 11.28 -13.06 -7.35
C LYS A 2 9.80 -12.68 -7.22
N LEU A 3 9.15 -13.15 -6.16
CA LEU A 3 7.79 -12.78 -5.80
C LEU A 3 7.80 -11.84 -4.60
N GLY A 4 7.19 -10.67 -4.76
CA GLY A 4 6.93 -9.73 -3.68
C GLY A 4 5.48 -9.83 -3.21
N LEU A 5 5.28 -9.91 -1.90
CA LEU A 5 3.97 -9.90 -1.26
C LEU A 5 3.96 -8.79 -0.20
N MET A 6 2.87 -8.03 -0.16
CA MET A 6 2.55 -7.11 0.93
C MET A 6 1.27 -7.59 1.60
N LEU A 7 1.27 -7.79 2.92
CA LEU A 7 0.08 -8.12 3.69
C LEU A 7 -0.28 -6.97 4.62
N ALA A 8 -1.44 -6.36 4.38
CA ALA A 8 -2.00 -5.29 5.20
C ALA A 8 -3.18 -5.76 6.08
N SER A 9 -3.85 -6.85 5.72
CA SER A 9 -5.00 -7.37 6.48
C SER A 9 -4.60 -8.01 7.82
N PRO A 10 -5.46 -7.92 8.86
CA PRO A 10 -5.25 -8.64 10.12
C PRO A 10 -5.33 -10.17 9.95
N PRO A 11 -4.82 -10.95 10.94
CA PRO A 11 -4.65 -12.40 10.83
C PRO A 11 -5.97 -13.20 10.73
N ASP A 12 -7.10 -12.63 11.14
CA ASP A 12 -8.43 -13.26 11.08
C ASP A 12 -9.10 -13.17 9.70
N ARG A 13 -8.39 -12.62 8.71
CA ARG A 13 -8.90 -12.37 7.36
C ARG A 13 -8.33 -13.35 6.34
N PRO A 14 -9.08 -13.64 5.25
CA PRO A 14 -8.68 -14.64 4.26
C PRO A 14 -7.37 -14.29 3.53
N GLU A 15 -6.96 -13.02 3.52
CA GLU A 15 -5.72 -12.59 2.88
C GLU A 15 -4.46 -13.20 3.48
N LEU A 16 -4.45 -13.56 4.78
CA LEU A 16 -3.32 -14.25 5.38
C LEU A 16 -3.15 -15.65 4.77
N ALA A 17 -4.25 -16.40 4.67
CA ALA A 17 -4.25 -17.73 4.05
C ALA A 17 -3.87 -17.65 2.57
N GLU A 18 -4.35 -16.63 1.86
CA GLU A 18 -3.97 -16.40 0.46
C GLU A 18 -2.49 -16.05 0.30
N ALA A 19 -1.94 -15.16 1.14
CA ALA A 19 -0.53 -14.81 1.14
C ALA A 19 0.35 -16.05 1.37
N SER A 20 -0.06 -16.89 2.34
CA SER A 20 0.59 -18.18 2.62
C SER A 20 0.55 -19.11 1.41
N ARG A 21 -0.61 -19.30 0.79
CA ARG A 21 -0.76 -20.14 -0.41
C ARG A 21 0.14 -19.66 -1.55
N LEU A 22 0.11 -18.37 -1.88
CA LEU A 22 0.91 -17.78 -2.96
C LEU A 22 2.42 -17.94 -2.70
N ALA A 23 2.86 -17.69 -1.46
CA ALA A 23 4.25 -17.85 -1.07
C ALA A 23 4.70 -19.31 -1.18
N ASN A 24 3.89 -20.25 -0.67
CA ASN A 24 4.19 -21.68 -0.74
C ASN A 24 4.29 -22.15 -2.21
N GLU A 25 3.33 -21.82 -3.06
CA GLU A 25 3.34 -22.18 -4.48
C GLU A 25 4.57 -21.63 -5.21
N ALA A 26 5.01 -20.42 -4.85
CA ALA A 26 6.21 -19.82 -5.42
C ALA A 26 7.49 -20.53 -4.95
N MET A 27 7.59 -20.82 -3.65
CA MET A 27 8.73 -21.58 -3.10
C MET A 27 8.78 -23.02 -3.64
N ASP A 28 7.64 -23.64 -3.94
CA ASP A 28 7.58 -24.97 -4.58
C ASP A 28 8.18 -24.96 -6.00
N ARG A 29 8.16 -23.80 -6.66
CA ARG A 29 8.84 -23.56 -7.95
C ARG A 29 10.28 -23.05 -7.79
N ALA A 30 10.82 -23.06 -6.57
CA ALA A 30 12.11 -22.48 -6.22
C ALA A 30 12.23 -20.96 -6.49
N ASP A 31 11.11 -20.24 -6.49
CA ASP A 31 11.11 -18.76 -6.53
C ASP A 31 11.60 -18.19 -5.19
N THR A 32 12.28 -17.03 -5.24
CA THR A 32 12.60 -16.26 -4.03
C THR A 32 11.36 -15.44 -3.64
N VAL A 33 10.88 -15.60 -2.40
CA VAL A 33 9.70 -14.87 -1.91
C VAL A 33 10.12 -13.83 -0.86
N PHE A 34 9.60 -12.62 -1.04
CA PHE A 34 9.69 -11.51 -0.09
C PHE A 34 8.29 -11.21 0.43
N LEU A 35 8.11 -11.18 1.75
CA LEU A 35 6.84 -10.85 2.39
C LEU A 35 7.03 -9.66 3.32
N TYR A 36 6.27 -8.59 3.08
CA TYR A 36 6.28 -7.39 3.89
C TYR A 36 4.95 -7.24 4.63
N LEU A 37 4.98 -7.35 5.96
CA LEU A 37 3.83 -7.11 6.83
C LEU A 37 3.71 -5.61 7.10
N ILE A 38 2.56 -5.02 6.82
CA ILE A 38 2.27 -3.60 7.04
C ILE A 38 0.89 -3.41 7.64
N ASP A 39 0.61 -2.22 8.17
CA ASP A 39 -0.68 -1.89 8.75
C ASP A 39 -1.14 -2.95 9.77
N ASP A 40 -2.35 -3.52 9.65
CA ASP A 40 -2.83 -4.59 10.53
C ASP A 40 -2.15 -5.94 10.30
N GLY A 41 -1.53 -6.14 9.13
CA GLY A 41 -0.79 -7.35 8.79
C GLY A 41 0.40 -7.63 9.70
N VAL A 42 0.95 -6.62 10.37
CA VAL A 42 2.01 -6.82 11.39
C VAL A 42 1.53 -7.65 12.58
N ARG A 43 0.21 -7.72 12.83
CA ARG A 43 -0.39 -8.58 13.88
C ARG A 43 -0.26 -10.07 13.56
N SER A 44 0.02 -10.42 12.31
CA SER A 44 0.20 -11.80 11.85
C SER A 44 1.58 -12.37 12.17
N LEU A 45 2.48 -11.61 12.82
CA LEU A 45 3.86 -12.04 13.07
C LEU A 45 3.97 -13.38 13.80
N ASP A 46 3.02 -13.68 14.70
CA ASP A 46 2.93 -14.92 15.47
C ASP A 46 2.00 -15.97 14.87
N ALA A 47 1.40 -15.70 13.70
CA ALA A 47 0.52 -16.64 13.04
C ALA A 47 1.31 -17.88 12.56
N SER A 48 0.68 -19.05 12.67
CA SER A 48 1.28 -20.33 12.30
C SER A 48 1.70 -20.37 10.82
N GLU A 49 0.96 -19.66 9.98
CA GLU A 49 1.19 -19.48 8.56
C GLU A 49 2.48 -18.71 8.32
N ILE A 50 2.67 -17.57 8.99
CA ILE A 50 3.87 -16.74 8.85
C ILE A 50 5.11 -17.48 9.35
N GLU A 51 4.99 -18.16 10.50
CA GLU A 51 6.07 -19.00 11.02
C GLU A 51 6.39 -20.18 10.09
N GLY A 52 5.37 -20.79 9.47
CA GLY A 52 5.54 -21.80 8.43
C GLY A 52 6.33 -21.28 7.22
N LEU A 53 5.98 -20.10 6.70
CA LEU A 53 6.71 -19.47 5.60
C LEU A 53 8.15 -19.12 5.98
N ARG A 54 8.39 -18.64 7.21
CA ARG A 54 9.72 -18.33 7.73
C ARG A 54 10.63 -19.56 7.73
N ARG A 55 10.13 -20.69 8.25
CA ARG A 55 10.86 -21.96 8.22
C ARG A 55 11.18 -22.46 6.82
N ARG A 56 10.34 -22.12 5.84
CA ARG A 56 10.56 -22.44 4.43
C ARG A 56 11.51 -21.47 3.71
N GLY A 57 11.94 -20.39 4.36
CA GLY A 57 12.93 -19.46 3.83
C GLY A 57 12.36 -18.21 3.16
N VAL A 58 11.10 -17.82 3.45
CA VAL A 58 10.61 -16.50 3.02
C VAL A 58 11.47 -15.40 3.61
N ARG A 59 11.74 -14.35 2.83
CA ARG A 59 12.39 -13.13 3.32
C ARG A 59 11.32 -12.24 3.96
N LEU A 60 11.19 -12.34 5.29
CA LEU A 60 10.12 -11.71 6.06
C LEU A 60 10.54 -10.34 6.62
N PHE A 61 9.73 -9.33 6.33
CA PHE A 61 9.86 -7.97 6.83
C PHE A 61 8.59 -7.55 7.55
N ALA A 62 8.73 -6.69 8.56
CA ALA A 62 7.60 -6.07 9.24
C ALA A 62 7.78 -4.55 9.30
N CYS A 63 6.71 -3.80 9.10
CA CYS A 63 6.73 -2.35 9.20
C CYS A 63 7.02 -1.92 10.64
N ALA A 64 8.17 -1.26 10.86
CA ALA A 64 8.57 -0.79 12.19
C ALA A 64 7.56 0.20 12.80
N TYR A 65 7.03 1.12 11.98
CA TYR A 65 5.98 2.06 12.40
C TYR A 65 4.69 1.31 12.77
N GLY A 66 4.21 0.42 11.90
CA GLY A 66 2.98 -0.34 12.14
C GLY A 66 3.06 -1.23 13.37
N ALA A 67 4.21 -1.89 13.58
CA ALA A 67 4.48 -2.70 14.76
C ALA A 67 4.45 -1.86 16.05
N LYS A 68 5.13 -0.71 16.06
CA LYS A 68 5.12 0.22 17.20
C LYS A 68 3.71 0.71 17.52
N LYS A 69 2.96 1.17 16.50
CA LYS A 69 1.58 1.67 16.64
C LYS A 69 0.64 0.62 17.25
N ARG A 70 0.88 -0.67 16.99
CA ARG A 70 0.05 -1.79 17.43
C ARG A 70 0.61 -2.53 18.66
N GLY A 71 1.69 -2.04 19.26
CA GLY A 71 2.30 -2.68 20.44
C GLY A 71 2.89 -4.06 20.16
N ILE A 72 3.29 -4.35 18.92
CA ILE A 72 3.92 -5.63 18.55
C ILE A 72 5.36 -5.64 19.08
N ALA A 73 5.72 -6.73 19.77
CA ALA A 73 7.06 -6.91 20.30
C ALA A 73 8.10 -6.91 19.16
N TRP A 74 9.18 -6.16 19.36
CA TRP A 74 10.29 -6.13 18.42
C TRP A 74 11.16 -7.37 18.59
N ASP A 75 11.01 -8.35 17.70
CA ASP A 75 11.77 -9.60 17.72
C ASP A 75 12.50 -9.85 16.39
N PRO A 76 13.82 -9.57 16.30
CA PRO A 76 14.58 -9.75 15.07
C PRO A 76 14.71 -11.22 14.63
N ALA A 77 14.38 -12.20 15.49
CA ALA A 77 14.34 -13.60 15.11
C ALA A 77 13.07 -13.95 14.29
N LYS A 78 12.01 -13.16 14.42
CA LYS A 78 10.74 -13.36 13.70
C LYS A 78 10.70 -12.64 12.37
N ALA A 79 11.16 -11.40 12.31
CA ALA A 79 11.18 -10.62 11.06
C ALA A 79 12.24 -9.51 11.09
N VAL A 80 12.60 -9.01 9.91
CA VAL A 80 13.37 -7.77 9.80
C VAL A 80 12.41 -6.58 9.89
N PHE A 81 12.43 -5.88 11.02
CA PHE A 81 11.65 -4.66 11.20
C PHE A 81 12.28 -3.51 10.42
N SER A 82 11.52 -2.92 9.50
CA SER A 82 12.05 -1.94 8.54
C SER A 82 11.02 -0.88 8.13
N GLY A 83 11.50 0.18 7.47
CA GLY A 83 10.68 1.25 6.93
C GLY A 83 10.15 0.96 5.52
N LEU A 84 9.47 1.96 4.94
CA LEU A 84 8.87 1.87 3.60
C LEU A 84 9.90 1.77 2.47
N THR A 85 11.17 2.08 2.73
CA THR A 85 12.30 1.82 1.81
C THR A 85 12.39 0.37 1.37
N VAL A 86 12.21 -0.57 2.31
CA VAL A 86 12.25 -2.00 1.99
C VAL A 86 11.00 -2.40 1.21
N LEU A 87 9.84 -1.82 1.53
CA LEU A 87 8.62 -2.09 0.78
C LEU A 87 8.75 -1.66 -0.69
N VAL A 88 9.29 -0.46 -0.97
CA VAL A 88 9.49 -0.03 -2.37
C VAL A 88 10.52 -0.91 -3.10
N ASP A 89 11.53 -1.44 -2.41
CA ASP A 89 12.46 -2.41 -2.98
C ASP A 89 11.79 -3.74 -3.32
N VAL A 90 10.86 -4.20 -2.48
CA VAL A 90 10.05 -5.39 -2.75
C VAL A 90 9.13 -5.16 -3.94
N ILE A 91 8.45 -4.01 -4.02
CA ILE A 91 7.54 -3.66 -5.12
C ILE A 91 8.30 -3.61 -6.45
N THR A 92 9.41 -2.87 -6.49
CA THR A 92 10.11 -2.55 -7.74
C THR A 92 11.19 -3.57 -8.13
N GLY A 93 11.65 -4.39 -7.17
CA GLY A 93 12.73 -5.35 -7.36
C GLY A 93 12.29 -6.80 -7.58
N CYS A 94 10.99 -7.07 -7.52
CA CYS A 94 10.41 -8.39 -7.78
C CYS A 94 9.84 -8.50 -9.20
N ASP A 95 9.85 -9.70 -9.77
CA ASP A 95 9.29 -9.97 -11.10
C ASP A 95 7.75 -9.88 -11.08
N ARG A 96 7.15 -10.18 -9.93
CA ARG A 96 5.71 -10.06 -9.66
C ARG A 96 5.50 -9.52 -8.26
N PHE A 97 4.47 -8.70 -8.11
CA PHE A 97 4.06 -8.16 -6.83
C PHE A 97 2.55 -8.32 -6.62
N PHE A 98 2.15 -8.64 -5.38
CA PHE A 98 0.78 -8.61 -4.92
C PHE A 98 0.66 -7.84 -3.60
N ALA A 99 -0.30 -6.93 -3.55
CA ALA A 99 -0.82 -6.39 -2.31
C ALA A 99 -2.02 -7.23 -1.88
N LEU A 100 -2.03 -7.69 -0.62
CA LEU A 100 -3.16 -8.34 0.01
C LEU A 100 -3.65 -7.44 1.14
N THR A 101 -4.79 -6.80 0.91
CA THR A 101 -5.40 -5.84 1.84
C THR A 101 -6.84 -6.26 2.10
N PRO A 102 -7.59 -5.59 2.99
CA PRO A 102 -8.97 -6.00 3.25
C PRO A 102 -9.94 -5.86 2.07
N LEU A 103 -9.53 -5.16 1.02
CA LEU A 103 -10.21 -5.13 -0.28
C LEU A 103 -9.86 -6.32 -1.19
N GLY A 104 -9.08 -7.27 -0.67
CA GLY A 104 -8.61 -8.47 -1.35
C GLY A 104 -7.22 -8.33 -1.96
N ARG A 105 -6.90 -9.27 -2.86
CA ARG A 105 -5.64 -9.30 -3.58
C ARG A 105 -5.66 -8.35 -4.78
N SER A 106 -4.61 -7.54 -4.92
CA SER A 106 -4.38 -6.77 -6.14
C SER A 106 -4.25 -7.69 -7.37
N PRO A 107 -4.50 -7.19 -8.59
CA PRO A 107 -4.07 -7.88 -9.79
C PRO A 107 -2.58 -8.23 -9.73
N ALA A 108 -2.20 -9.34 -10.37
CA ALA A 108 -0.79 -9.66 -10.53
C ALA A 108 -0.13 -8.53 -11.34
N SER A 109 0.85 -7.86 -10.74
CA SER A 109 1.65 -6.89 -11.46
C SER A 109 2.58 -7.66 -12.42
N PRO A 110 2.44 -7.55 -13.77
CA PRO A 110 3.50 -8.03 -14.64
C PRO A 110 4.75 -7.18 -14.40
N PRO A 111 5.96 -7.71 -14.65
CA PRO A 111 7.15 -6.89 -14.59
C PRO A 111 6.97 -5.74 -15.61
N PRO A 112 7.03 -4.46 -15.19
CA PRO A 112 6.85 -3.37 -16.13
C PRO A 112 7.93 -3.47 -17.19
N ALA A 113 7.55 -3.44 -18.47
CA ALA A 113 8.54 -3.27 -19.53
C ALA A 113 9.24 -1.94 -19.26
N PRO A 114 10.57 -1.93 -19.05
CA PRO A 114 11.28 -0.71 -18.71
C PRO A 114 11.08 0.30 -19.85
N THR A 115 10.48 1.44 -19.54
CA THR A 115 10.39 2.57 -20.46
C THR A 115 11.54 3.52 -20.14
N PRO A 116 12.53 3.70 -21.03
CA PRO A 116 13.66 4.57 -20.75
C PRO A 116 13.21 5.97 -20.31
N GLY A 117 13.75 6.44 -19.18
CA GLY A 117 13.42 7.76 -18.64
C GLY A 117 12.08 7.87 -17.90
N ARG A 118 11.32 6.78 -17.72
CA ARG A 118 10.06 6.79 -16.98
C ARG A 118 10.03 5.72 -15.89
N LEU A 119 9.69 6.13 -14.67
CA LEU A 119 9.49 5.21 -13.55
C LEU A 119 8.18 4.42 -13.74
N PRO A 120 8.11 3.16 -13.25
CA PRO A 120 6.83 2.46 -13.15
C PRO A 120 5.86 3.23 -12.24
N ARG A 121 4.56 2.97 -12.40
CA ARG A 121 3.51 3.62 -11.60
C ARG A 121 2.96 2.66 -10.55
N THR A 122 2.88 3.14 -9.31
CA THR A 122 2.19 2.48 -8.21
C THR A 122 0.91 3.25 -7.92
N LEU A 123 -0.23 2.60 -8.08
CA LEU A 123 -1.53 3.16 -7.74
C LEU A 123 -1.91 2.72 -6.32
N VAL A 124 -2.07 3.70 -5.43
CA VAL A 124 -2.70 3.49 -4.12
C VAL A 124 -4.15 3.94 -4.24
N THR A 125 -5.08 3.01 -4.01
CA THR A 125 -6.53 3.32 -4.02
C THR A 125 -7.01 3.36 -2.58
N VAL A 126 -7.85 4.34 -2.24
CA VAL A 126 -8.43 4.50 -0.91
C VAL A 126 -9.95 4.59 -1.06
N THR A 127 -10.66 3.75 -0.32
CA THR A 127 -12.12 3.63 -0.41
C THR A 127 -12.85 3.85 0.92
N GLU A 128 -12.19 3.53 2.03
CA GLU A 128 -12.82 3.60 3.36
C GLU A 128 -13.03 5.04 3.85
N ASP A 129 -14.03 5.23 4.70
CA ASP A 129 -14.38 6.54 5.29
C ASP A 129 -13.37 6.92 6.39
N PRO A 130 -12.60 8.02 6.22
CA PRO A 130 -11.59 8.44 7.19
C PRO A 130 -12.21 8.80 8.56
N ALA A 131 -13.51 9.14 8.61
CA ALA A 131 -14.17 9.47 9.87
C ALA A 131 -14.27 8.28 10.84
N VAL A 132 -14.18 7.05 10.33
CA VAL A 132 -14.37 5.83 11.14
C VAL A 132 -13.26 4.79 10.95
N SER A 133 -12.34 4.99 10.01
CA SER A 133 -11.27 4.05 9.69
C SER A 133 -9.89 4.69 9.69
N HIS A 134 -8.90 3.95 10.21
CA HIS A 134 -7.49 4.32 10.16
C HIS A 134 -6.84 4.05 8.80
N ARG A 135 -7.49 3.28 7.91
CA ARG A 135 -6.87 2.83 6.66
C ARG A 135 -6.54 3.96 5.69
N PRO A 136 -7.37 5.01 5.53
CA PRO A 136 -7.00 6.14 4.68
C PRO A 136 -5.69 6.80 5.13
N ALA A 137 -5.48 7.00 6.44
CA ALA A 137 -4.23 7.56 6.97
C ALA A 137 -3.02 6.66 6.67
N GLU A 138 -3.17 5.35 6.84
CA GLU A 138 -2.11 4.38 6.52
C GLU A 138 -1.81 4.33 5.02
N ALA A 139 -2.83 4.40 4.16
CA ALA A 139 -2.67 4.44 2.72
C ALA A 139 -1.90 5.69 2.26
N VAL A 140 -2.23 6.85 2.81
CA VAL A 140 -1.52 8.11 2.55
C VAL A 140 -0.06 8.03 3.02
N ARG A 141 0.19 7.48 4.23
CA ARG A 141 1.55 7.25 4.75
C ARG A 141 2.36 6.32 3.84
N ILE A 142 1.76 5.25 3.36
CA ILE A 142 2.37 4.27 2.44
C ILE A 142 2.69 4.94 1.11
N ALA A 143 1.73 5.67 0.53
CA ALA A 143 1.91 6.41 -0.71
C ALA A 143 3.09 7.39 -0.62
N ALA A 144 3.12 8.21 0.43
CA ALA A 144 4.18 9.18 0.67
C ALA A 144 5.55 8.50 0.83
N GLY A 145 5.62 7.48 1.69
CA GLY A 145 6.89 6.83 1.97
C GLY A 145 7.43 5.95 0.83
N ILE A 146 6.58 5.42 -0.05
CA ILE A 146 7.03 4.76 -1.30
C ILE A 146 7.51 5.82 -2.30
N GLY A 147 6.74 6.90 -2.48
CA GLY A 147 7.04 7.97 -3.44
C GLY A 147 8.37 8.70 -3.17
N GLY A 148 8.72 8.88 -1.89
CA GLY A 148 9.96 9.56 -1.49
C GLY A 148 11.26 8.90 -1.99
N TRP A 149 11.23 7.60 -2.36
CA TRP A 149 12.42 6.88 -2.83
C TRP A 149 12.63 6.94 -4.35
N LYS A 150 11.69 7.51 -5.11
CA LYS A 150 11.83 7.77 -6.56
C LYS A 150 12.19 6.53 -7.39
N LYS A 151 11.72 5.34 -6.97
CA LYS A 151 11.81 4.08 -7.74
C LYS A 151 10.52 3.77 -8.51
N THR A 152 9.44 4.42 -8.12
CA THR A 152 8.12 4.38 -8.76
C THR A 152 7.49 5.75 -8.61
N GLU A 153 6.73 6.15 -9.61
CA GLU A 153 5.77 7.24 -9.46
C GLU A 153 4.56 6.71 -8.69
N VAL A 154 3.98 7.53 -7.81
CA VAL A 154 2.83 7.16 -6.99
C VAL A 154 1.61 7.98 -7.42
N ASP A 155 0.53 7.28 -7.75
CA ASP A 155 -0.80 7.87 -7.95
C ASP A 155 -1.66 7.54 -6.73
N LEU A 156 -2.41 8.52 -6.21
CA LEU A 156 -3.39 8.34 -5.15
C LEU A 156 -4.79 8.50 -5.74
N LEU A 157 -5.61 7.46 -5.66
CA LEU A 157 -7.00 7.47 -6.14
C LEU A 157 -7.96 7.36 -4.94
N LEU A 158 -8.81 8.36 -4.79
CA LEU A 158 -9.83 8.43 -3.76
C LEU A 158 -11.19 8.03 -4.35
N GLU A 159 -11.83 7.02 -3.74
CA GLU A 159 -13.15 6.54 -4.12
C GLU A 159 -14.14 6.67 -2.95
N GLY A 160 -15.39 7.02 -3.26
CA GLY A 160 -16.44 7.14 -2.25
C GLY A 160 -16.07 8.09 -1.10
N PRO A 161 -16.29 7.69 0.17
CA PRO A 161 -16.10 8.57 1.32
C PRO A 161 -14.62 8.90 1.60
N ALA A 162 -13.66 8.19 1.00
CA ALA A 162 -12.23 8.47 1.15
C ALA A 162 -11.85 9.88 0.70
N SER A 163 -12.62 10.50 -0.19
CA SER A 163 -12.38 11.87 -0.66
C SER A 163 -12.40 12.92 0.45
N ARG A 164 -13.06 12.61 1.59
CA ARG A 164 -13.08 13.45 2.79
C ARG A 164 -11.69 13.71 3.36
N LEU A 165 -10.68 12.87 3.10
CA LEU A 165 -9.32 13.09 3.61
C LEU A 165 -8.66 14.37 3.07
N LEU A 166 -9.24 15.00 2.03
CA LEU A 166 -8.85 16.31 1.52
C LEU A 166 -9.84 17.43 1.94
N SER A 167 -10.73 17.19 2.88
CA SER A 167 -11.60 18.22 3.44
C SER A 167 -10.87 19.05 4.51
N PRO A 168 -11.36 20.26 4.83
CA PRO A 168 -10.79 21.10 5.90
C PRO A 168 -10.83 20.49 7.31
N TRP A 169 -11.55 19.39 7.49
CA TRP A 169 -11.66 18.68 8.76
C TRP A 169 -10.82 17.39 8.78
N ALA A 170 -9.88 17.24 7.84
CA ALA A 170 -9.07 16.02 7.75
C ALA A 170 -8.33 15.69 9.05
N GLU A 171 -7.87 16.69 9.79
CA GLU A 171 -7.20 16.51 11.09
C GLU A 171 -8.12 15.95 12.20
N GLU A 172 -9.45 16.07 12.05
CA GLU A 172 -10.43 15.57 13.03
C GLU A 172 -10.75 14.07 12.83
N PHE A 173 -10.35 13.50 11.69
CA PHE A 173 -10.59 12.11 11.37
C PHE A 173 -9.64 11.14 12.09
N VAL A 174 -9.92 9.85 11.96
CA VAL A 174 -9.08 8.81 12.57
C VAL A 174 -7.66 8.93 12.02
N ASP A 175 -6.71 9.05 12.95
CA ASP A 175 -5.28 9.28 12.67
C ASP A 175 -5.02 10.53 11.78
N GLY A 176 -5.83 11.58 11.99
CA GLY A 176 -5.85 12.82 11.22
C GLY A 176 -4.50 13.52 11.07
N GLU A 177 -3.64 13.40 12.08
CA GLU A 177 -2.29 13.98 12.08
C GLU A 177 -1.41 13.44 10.94
N ASN A 178 -1.70 12.22 10.46
CA ASN A 178 -0.97 11.63 9.36
C ASN A 178 -1.33 12.29 8.01
N TYR A 179 -2.54 12.83 7.84
CA TYR A 179 -2.88 13.55 6.60
C TYR A 179 -2.05 14.83 6.48
N GLY A 180 -2.03 15.65 7.54
CA GLY A 180 -1.24 16.88 7.59
C GLY A 180 0.26 16.64 7.41
N HIS A 181 0.79 15.51 7.89
CA HIS A 181 2.20 15.16 7.74
C HIS A 181 2.56 14.58 6.36
N TYR A 182 1.76 13.64 5.84
CA TYR A 182 2.15 12.83 4.68
C TYR A 182 1.58 13.32 3.35
N LEU A 183 0.41 13.97 3.31
CA LEU A 183 -0.12 14.54 2.05
C LEU A 183 0.84 15.56 1.42
N PRO A 184 1.46 16.50 2.16
CA PRO A 184 2.41 17.44 1.56
C PRO A 184 3.61 16.76 0.87
N LEU A 185 4.03 15.59 1.33
CA LEU A 185 5.16 14.85 0.76
C LEU A 185 4.85 14.28 -0.62
N LEU A 186 3.57 14.03 -0.94
CA LEU A 186 3.16 13.58 -2.27
C LEU A 186 3.40 14.65 -3.34
N ARG A 187 3.55 15.93 -2.97
CA ARG A 187 3.80 17.05 -3.91
C ARG A 187 5.14 16.90 -4.63
N GLU A 188 6.13 16.30 -3.98
CA GLU A 188 7.45 16.09 -4.58
C GLU A 188 7.36 15.21 -5.83
N GLY A 189 6.37 14.31 -5.90
CA GLY A 189 6.09 13.47 -7.06
C GLY A 189 5.48 14.22 -8.23
N LYS A 190 4.96 15.44 -8.03
CA LYS A 190 4.25 16.26 -9.03
C LYS A 190 3.10 15.54 -9.74
N ARG A 191 2.52 14.51 -9.12
CA ARG A 191 1.36 13.76 -9.62
C ARG A 191 0.10 14.24 -8.92
N PRO A 192 -1.05 14.30 -9.61
CA PRO A 192 -2.28 14.71 -8.98
C PRO A 192 -2.83 13.61 -8.06
N VAL A 193 -3.66 14.04 -7.11
CA VAL A 193 -4.60 13.14 -6.41
C VAL A 193 -5.83 13.02 -7.29
N PHE A 194 -6.21 11.78 -7.60
CA PHE A 194 -7.34 11.47 -8.46
C PHE A 194 -8.60 11.19 -7.64
N PHE A 195 -9.73 11.69 -8.11
CA PHE A 195 -11.03 11.45 -7.51
C PHE A 195 -11.89 10.63 -8.49
N ALA A 196 -12.42 9.51 -8.02
CA ALA A 196 -13.32 8.66 -8.80
C ALA A 196 -14.75 9.24 -8.85
N PRO A 197 -15.60 8.75 -9.77
CA PRO A 197 -17.02 9.08 -9.76
C PRO A 197 -17.68 8.77 -8.42
N GLY A 198 -18.50 9.70 -7.91
CA GLY A 198 -19.21 9.56 -6.64
C GLY A 198 -18.39 9.97 -5.41
N ALA A 199 -17.14 10.37 -5.56
CA ALA A 199 -16.39 11.04 -4.51
C ALA A 199 -17.06 12.38 -4.12
N GLU A 200 -17.09 12.66 -2.82
CA GLU A 200 -17.64 13.91 -2.29
C GLU A 200 -16.80 15.10 -2.73
N ARG A 201 -17.47 16.17 -3.16
CA ARG A 201 -16.88 17.45 -3.56
C ARG A 201 -16.97 18.44 -2.42
N PHE A 202 -15.84 19.03 -2.05
CA PHE A 202 -15.78 20.13 -1.11
C PHE A 202 -15.53 21.43 -1.89
N GLU A 203 -16.28 22.48 -1.58
CA GLU A 203 -16.11 23.81 -2.21
C GLU A 203 -14.76 24.41 -1.83
N GLU A 204 -14.35 24.18 -0.58
CA GLU A 204 -13.02 24.44 -0.06
C GLU A 204 -12.35 23.09 0.19
N ILE A 205 -11.55 22.64 -0.76
CA ILE A 205 -10.52 21.66 -0.48
C ILE A 205 -9.41 22.48 0.15
N GLU A 206 -9.27 22.35 1.49
CA GLU A 206 -8.24 23.05 2.26
C GLU A 206 -6.94 22.93 1.50
N GLU A 207 -6.44 24.07 1.00
CA GLU A 207 -5.49 24.19 -0.10
C GLU A 207 -4.53 23.00 -0.15
N ALA A 208 -5.02 21.92 -0.74
CA ALA A 208 -4.21 20.80 -1.12
C ALA A 208 -3.59 21.34 -2.40
N THR A 209 -2.69 22.31 -2.32
CA THR A 209 -1.31 22.31 -2.85
C THR A 209 -0.80 21.06 -3.60
N LEU A 210 -1.48 19.91 -3.54
CA LEU A 210 -1.40 18.80 -4.48
C LEU A 210 -2.33 19.07 -5.67
N PRO A 211 -1.87 18.95 -6.92
CA PRO A 211 -2.81 19.03 -8.04
C PRO A 211 -3.92 17.97 -7.89
N ILE A 212 -5.15 18.32 -8.27
CA ILE A 212 -6.32 17.44 -8.15
C ILE A 212 -6.89 17.17 -9.55
N GLU A 213 -7.27 15.92 -9.81
CA GLU A 213 -7.90 15.51 -11.06
C GLU A 213 -9.15 14.67 -10.79
N TRP A 214 -10.27 15.07 -11.38
CA TRP A 214 -11.53 14.34 -11.30
C TRP A 214 -11.67 13.44 -12.52
N LEU A 215 -11.81 12.13 -12.28
CA LEU A 215 -11.93 11.14 -13.34
C LEU A 215 -13.37 10.68 -13.52
N ASP A 216 -13.73 10.37 -14.76
CA ASP A 216 -14.90 9.54 -15.04
C ASP A 216 -14.55 8.03 -14.88
N ALA A 217 -15.54 7.16 -15.10
CA ALA A 217 -15.33 5.71 -14.98
C ALA A 217 -14.26 5.17 -15.96
N ALA A 218 -14.18 5.74 -17.16
CA ALA A 218 -13.19 5.35 -18.17
C ALA A 218 -11.77 5.79 -17.74
N GLY A 219 -11.65 6.99 -17.18
CA GLY A 219 -10.41 7.53 -16.61
C GLY A 219 -9.90 6.67 -15.46
N VAL A 220 -10.77 6.25 -14.53
CA VAL A 220 -10.40 5.33 -13.43
C VAL A 220 -9.91 3.99 -13.98
N ALA A 221 -10.62 3.41 -14.95
CA ALA A 221 -10.20 2.16 -15.59
C ALA A 221 -8.84 2.30 -16.29
N ALA A 222 -8.61 3.40 -17.00
CA ALA A 222 -7.34 3.69 -17.65
C ALA A 222 -6.21 3.89 -16.65
N LEU A 223 -6.45 4.58 -15.53
CA LEU A 223 -5.48 4.77 -14.45
C LEU A 223 -5.04 3.43 -13.86
N ARG A 224 -5.99 2.55 -13.53
CA ARG A 224 -5.73 1.18 -13.03
C ARG A 224 -4.97 0.33 -14.05
N ALA A 225 -5.32 0.42 -15.33
CA ALA A 225 -4.65 -0.34 -16.40
C ALA A 225 -3.21 0.13 -16.66
N GLN A 226 -2.90 1.40 -16.40
CA GLN A 226 -1.55 1.96 -16.55
C GLN A 226 -0.66 1.73 -15.33
N ALA A 227 -1.24 1.39 -14.17
CA ALA A 227 -0.50 1.12 -12.96
C ALA A 227 0.29 -0.19 -13.11
N ALA A 228 1.60 -0.11 -12.95
CA ALA A 228 2.45 -1.30 -12.89
C ALA A 228 2.17 -2.09 -11.61
N PHE A 229 1.90 -1.37 -10.51
CA PHE A 229 1.61 -1.93 -9.19
C PHE A 229 0.34 -1.31 -8.63
N GLN A 230 -0.47 -2.10 -7.91
CA GLN A 230 -1.70 -1.62 -7.28
C GLN A 230 -1.73 -2.01 -5.81
N ILE A 231 -2.13 -1.07 -4.95
CA ILE A 231 -2.24 -1.22 -3.51
C ILE A 231 -3.61 -0.65 -3.08
N PRO A 232 -4.66 -1.48 -2.98
CA PRO A 232 -6.00 -1.01 -2.63
C PRO A 232 -6.20 -0.96 -1.10
N PHE A 233 -6.82 0.09 -0.57
CA PHE A 233 -7.14 0.29 0.85
C PHE A 233 -8.59 0.71 1.08
#